data_AF-A0A1X7GW72-F1
#
_entry.id   AF-A0A1X7GW72-F1
#
_cell.length_a   1.000
_cell.length_b   1.000
_cell.length_c   1.000
_cell.angle_alpha   90.00
_cell.angle_beta   90.00
_cell.angle_gamma   90.00
#
_symmetry.space_group_name_H-M   'P 1'
#
loop_
_entity.id
_entity.type
_entity.pdbx_description
1 polymer ?
#
loop_
_entity_poly.entity_id
_entity_poly.type
_entity_poly.pdbx_seq_one_letter_code
_entity_poly.pdbx_strand_id
1 'polypeptide(L)'
;MIIKPRTRGFICTTAHPEGCARQVLEQVEYIKSKPEIKGPRNVLVIGASTGYGLSARIAAAFGAHANTVGVYRPSQATEKRTASAGWYNSAAFEKAAREANLKSFSVTGDAFSDETKQRVIELIRSELGHVDLVVYSVASARRTNPKTGEAVNSVLKPIGATYTNKTVNFHTGEVSEITIEPATEQEVRDTVEVMGGEDWEMWIHQLREAGVLTDNVKTIAYSYIGSDITQAVYRDGSIGQAKDHLEATAQKLNEELSDGGGRAFVSVSKALVTQSSSAIPVVPLYVSALYKVMKEKGLHEGCIEQTYRLFTERLYSGQETPVDGKGRIRIDDWELRPDVQEEVIKLWDQVSSENIHELTDLEGYRREFFQLFGFETEGVDYDADVNPVVDIPEAR
;
A
#
# COMPACT_ATOMS: atom_id res chain seq x y z
N MET A 1 -16.78 -9.50 -22.71
CA MET A 1 -17.12 -10.62 -21.81
C MET A 1 -17.73 -10.06 -20.55
N ILE A 2 -18.75 -10.72 -19.98
CA ILE A 2 -19.23 -10.40 -18.63
C ILE A 2 -18.22 -10.91 -17.60
N ILE A 3 -17.70 -10.02 -16.76
CA ILE A 3 -16.70 -10.34 -15.73
C ILE A 3 -17.38 -10.36 -14.36
N LYS A 4 -17.32 -11.49 -13.66
CA LYS A 4 -17.83 -11.66 -12.30
C LYS A 4 -16.68 -11.93 -11.30
N PRO A 5 -16.85 -11.60 -10.01
CA PRO A 5 -15.83 -11.90 -9.00
C PRO A 5 -15.63 -13.41 -8.88
N ARG A 6 -14.37 -13.85 -8.82
CA ARG A 6 -13.98 -15.25 -8.60
C ARG A 6 -13.03 -15.34 -7.41
N THR A 7 -13.58 -15.70 -6.25
CA THR A 7 -12.86 -15.70 -4.98
C THR A 7 -12.47 -17.10 -4.50
N ARG A 8 -11.36 -17.18 -3.78
CA ARG A 8 -10.93 -18.32 -2.97
C ARG A 8 -10.36 -17.77 -1.66
N GLY A 9 -11.16 -17.80 -0.59
CA GLY A 9 -10.81 -17.11 0.65
C GLY A 9 -10.60 -15.61 0.40
N PHE A 10 -9.45 -15.09 0.78
CA PHE A 10 -9.05 -13.69 0.59
C PHE A 10 -8.46 -13.38 -0.81
N ILE A 11 -8.40 -14.35 -1.73
CA ILE A 11 -7.87 -14.15 -3.07
C ILE A 11 -9.02 -13.93 -4.05
N CYS A 12 -9.03 -12.80 -4.75
CA CYS A 12 -9.85 -12.62 -5.95
C CYS A 12 -8.99 -12.80 -7.20
N THR A 13 -9.43 -13.65 -8.12
CA THR A 13 -8.67 -14.02 -9.33
C THR A 13 -9.11 -13.28 -10.59
N THR A 14 -10.17 -12.48 -10.49
CA THR A 14 -10.69 -11.62 -11.56
C THR A 14 -10.68 -10.17 -11.10
N ALA A 15 -10.58 -9.24 -12.05
CA ALA A 15 -10.72 -7.81 -11.80
C ALA A 15 -11.56 -7.17 -12.92
N HIS A 16 -12.45 -6.25 -12.56
CA HIS A 16 -13.32 -5.56 -13.51
C HIS A 16 -12.64 -4.26 -14.00
N PRO A 17 -12.35 -4.11 -15.30
CA PRO A 17 -11.59 -2.97 -15.82
C PRO A 17 -12.30 -1.63 -15.56
N GLU A 18 -13.60 -1.56 -15.85
CA GLU A 18 -14.38 -0.32 -15.67
C GLU A 18 -14.57 0.04 -14.20
N GLY A 19 -14.68 -0.95 -13.32
CA GLY A 19 -14.83 -0.69 -11.89
C GLY A 19 -13.52 -0.27 -11.24
N CYS A 20 -12.39 -0.88 -11.64
CA CYS A 20 -11.06 -0.38 -11.28
C CYS A 20 -10.87 1.06 -11.73
N ALA A 21 -11.30 1.40 -12.96
CA ALA A 21 -11.24 2.76 -13.45
C ALA A 21 -12.10 3.72 -12.63
N ARG A 22 -13.33 3.32 -12.27
CA ARG A 22 -14.20 4.14 -11.41
C ARG A 22 -13.61 4.36 -10.02
N GLN A 23 -13.01 3.35 -9.40
CA GLN A 23 -12.31 3.47 -8.11
C GLN A 23 -11.11 4.45 -8.16
N VAL A 24 -10.38 4.48 -9.27
CA VAL A 24 -9.31 5.48 -9.47
C VAL A 24 -9.89 6.87 -9.62
N LEU A 25 -10.96 7.02 -10.41
CA LEU A 25 -11.61 8.32 -10.60
C LEU A 25 -12.18 8.88 -9.30
N GLU A 26 -12.77 8.05 -8.44
CA GLU A 26 -13.26 8.47 -7.11
C GLU A 26 -12.13 9.03 -6.22
N GLN A 27 -10.95 8.41 -6.24
CA GLN A 27 -9.77 8.93 -5.53
C GLN A 27 -9.25 10.24 -6.12
N VAL A 28 -9.27 10.37 -7.46
CA VAL A 28 -8.89 11.62 -8.15
C VAL A 28 -9.88 12.74 -7.82
N GLU A 29 -11.18 12.45 -7.86
CA GLU A 29 -12.28 13.37 -7.49
C GLU A 29 -12.13 13.81 -6.03
N TYR A 30 -11.83 12.89 -5.11
CA TYR A 30 -11.53 13.20 -3.72
C TYR A 30 -10.37 14.20 -3.62
N ILE A 31 -9.22 13.93 -4.23
CA ILE A 31 -8.05 14.83 -4.16
C ILE A 31 -8.37 16.21 -4.75
N LYS A 32 -9.05 16.27 -5.90
CA LYS A 32 -9.45 17.54 -6.53
C LYS A 32 -10.47 18.32 -5.71
N SER A 33 -11.23 17.66 -4.83
CA SER A 33 -12.16 18.33 -3.91
C SER A 33 -11.47 19.00 -2.71
N LYS A 34 -10.18 18.72 -2.49
CA LYS A 34 -9.41 19.23 -1.35
C LYS A 34 -8.53 20.43 -1.75
N PRO A 35 -8.08 21.23 -0.78
CA PRO A 35 -7.06 22.24 -1.02
C PRO A 35 -5.81 21.65 -1.70
N GLU A 36 -5.24 22.42 -2.62
CA GLU A 36 -4.01 22.10 -3.34
C GLU A 36 -2.88 21.76 -2.35
N ILE A 37 -2.14 20.71 -2.66
CA ILE A 37 -0.98 20.27 -1.90
C ILE A 37 0.24 21.06 -2.42
N LYS A 38 0.84 21.88 -1.58
CA LYS A 38 2.13 22.54 -1.88
C LYS A 38 3.28 21.55 -1.73
N GLY A 39 3.30 20.57 -2.62
CA GLY A 39 4.05 19.33 -2.47
C GLY A 39 5.23 19.17 -3.44
N PRO A 40 5.59 17.91 -3.75
CA PRO A 40 6.71 17.59 -4.64
C PRO A 40 6.41 17.98 -6.08
N ARG A 41 7.45 18.12 -6.91
CA ARG A 41 7.32 18.39 -8.35
C ARG A 41 7.55 17.17 -9.21
N ASN A 42 8.47 16.28 -8.82
CA ASN A 42 8.84 15.11 -9.60
C ASN A 42 8.91 13.89 -8.66
N VAL A 43 7.97 12.97 -8.81
CA VAL A 43 7.78 11.86 -7.86
C VAL A 43 8.04 10.52 -8.52
N LEU A 44 8.88 9.70 -7.87
CA LEU A 44 8.98 8.27 -8.14
C LEU A 44 8.16 7.50 -7.11
N VAL A 45 7.26 6.63 -7.57
CA VAL A 45 6.50 5.71 -6.70
C VAL A 45 6.83 4.27 -7.09
N ILE A 46 7.42 3.52 -6.16
CA ILE A 46 7.78 2.12 -6.33
C ILE A 46 6.69 1.27 -5.68
N GLY A 47 5.97 0.47 -6.47
CA GLY A 47 4.73 -0.18 -6.04
C GLY A 47 3.50 0.71 -6.26
N ALA A 48 3.36 1.30 -7.45
CA ALA A 48 2.43 2.40 -7.71
C ALA A 48 1.02 2.00 -8.19
N SER A 49 0.69 0.71 -8.26
CA SER A 49 -0.51 0.23 -8.97
C SER A 49 -1.72 -0.04 -8.08
N THR A 50 -1.55 -0.18 -6.76
CA THR A 50 -2.63 -0.44 -5.80
C THR A 50 -2.34 0.21 -4.44
N GLY A 51 -3.37 0.27 -3.58
CA GLY A 51 -3.25 0.67 -2.17
C GLY A 51 -2.56 2.02 -1.97
N TYR A 52 -1.75 2.12 -0.91
CA TYR A 52 -1.03 3.34 -0.55
C TYR A 52 -0.11 3.88 -1.65
N GLY A 53 0.49 3.02 -2.48
CA GLY A 53 1.34 3.47 -3.58
C GLY A 53 0.53 4.16 -4.69
N LEU A 54 -0.60 3.56 -5.08
CA LEU A 54 -1.52 4.21 -6.02
C LEU A 54 -2.05 5.53 -5.46
N SER A 55 -2.49 5.54 -4.20
CA SER A 55 -3.00 6.75 -3.56
C SER A 55 -1.91 7.84 -3.47
N ALA A 56 -0.66 7.49 -3.16
CA ALA A 56 0.48 8.41 -3.18
C ALA A 56 0.71 9.02 -4.58
N ARG A 57 0.61 8.20 -5.63
CA ARG A 57 0.74 8.67 -7.01
C ARG A 57 -0.41 9.61 -7.39
N ILE A 58 -1.65 9.30 -6.99
CA ILE A 58 -2.83 10.15 -7.21
C ILE A 58 -2.69 11.47 -6.46
N ALA A 59 -2.34 11.45 -5.18
CA ALA A 59 -2.17 12.66 -4.38
C ALA A 59 -1.05 13.56 -4.92
N ALA A 60 0.09 12.98 -5.34
CA ALA A 60 1.17 13.72 -5.97
C ALA A 60 0.74 14.38 -7.29
N ALA A 61 0.15 13.59 -8.20
CA ALA A 61 -0.20 14.08 -9.53
C ALA A 61 -1.37 15.09 -9.50
N PHE A 62 -2.47 14.75 -8.85
CA PHE A 62 -3.70 15.54 -8.91
C PHE A 62 -3.84 16.53 -7.76
N GLY A 63 -3.08 16.36 -6.68
CA GLY A 63 -3.08 17.27 -5.53
C GLY A 63 -1.93 18.27 -5.55
N ALA A 64 -0.74 17.85 -5.98
CA ALA A 64 0.46 18.70 -6.06
C ALA A 64 0.89 19.05 -7.48
N HIS A 65 0.15 18.61 -8.51
CA HIS A 65 0.50 18.80 -9.92
C HIS A 65 1.89 18.25 -10.29
N ALA A 66 2.34 17.21 -9.58
CA ALA A 66 3.65 16.63 -9.77
C ALA A 66 3.72 15.76 -11.04
N ASN A 67 4.87 15.76 -11.70
CA ASN A 67 5.19 14.74 -12.69
C ASN A 67 5.44 13.42 -11.96
N THR A 68 4.95 12.29 -12.48
CA THR A 68 5.08 11.00 -11.77
C THR A 68 5.71 9.91 -12.62
N VAL A 69 6.55 9.09 -11.98
CA VAL A 69 7.01 7.79 -12.48
C VAL A 69 6.49 6.71 -11.55
N GLY A 70 5.70 5.77 -12.07
CA GLY A 70 5.23 4.61 -11.32
C GLY A 70 5.97 3.33 -11.71
N VAL A 71 6.32 2.50 -10.72
CA VAL A 71 6.91 1.17 -10.93
C VAL A 71 5.96 0.10 -10.41
N TYR A 72 5.66 -0.91 -11.23
CA TYR A 72 4.82 -2.04 -10.84
C TYR A 72 5.00 -3.23 -11.78
N ARG A 73 4.54 -4.41 -11.37
CA ARG A 73 4.64 -5.63 -12.19
C ARG A 73 3.73 -5.56 -13.41
N PRO A 74 4.17 -6.06 -14.58
CA PRO A 74 3.31 -6.16 -15.75
C PRO A 74 2.18 -7.16 -15.49
N SER A 75 1.06 -6.99 -16.19
CA SER A 75 -0.02 -7.97 -16.23
C SER A 75 -0.65 -7.92 -17.60
N GLN A 76 -0.96 -9.09 -18.15
CA GLN A 76 -1.61 -9.19 -19.45
C GLN A 76 -3.01 -9.80 -19.28
N ALA A 77 -3.95 -9.25 -20.04
CA ALA A 77 -5.27 -9.82 -20.24
C ALA A 77 -5.32 -10.55 -21.60
N THR A 78 -6.27 -11.46 -21.73
CA THR A 78 -6.69 -12.01 -23.02
C THR A 78 -8.21 -11.86 -23.11
N GLU A 79 -8.79 -12.15 -24.28
CA GLU A 79 -10.25 -12.15 -24.46
C GLU A 79 -11.01 -13.04 -23.45
N LYS A 80 -10.31 -13.99 -22.82
CA LYS A 80 -10.90 -14.96 -21.87
C LYS A 80 -10.43 -14.78 -20.42
N ARG A 81 -9.45 -13.91 -20.16
CA ARG A 81 -8.84 -13.74 -18.83
C ARG A 81 -8.51 -12.28 -18.56
N THR A 82 -8.94 -11.78 -17.42
CA THR A 82 -8.64 -10.41 -16.97
C THR A 82 -7.19 -10.27 -16.54
N ALA A 83 -6.66 -9.04 -16.65
CA ALA A 83 -5.42 -8.65 -15.99
C ALA A 83 -5.63 -8.48 -14.47
N SER A 84 -4.57 -8.16 -13.75
CA SER A 84 -4.63 -7.76 -12.35
C SER A 84 -5.35 -6.41 -12.18
N ALA A 85 -5.94 -6.19 -11.01
CA ALA A 85 -6.54 -4.89 -10.67
C ALA A 85 -5.52 -3.74 -10.77
N GLY A 86 -4.27 -3.96 -10.35
CA GLY A 86 -3.23 -2.95 -10.45
C GLY A 86 -2.93 -2.49 -11.88
N TRP A 87 -3.07 -3.39 -12.86
CA TRP A 87 -2.93 -3.02 -14.27
C TRP A 87 -4.06 -2.09 -14.71
N TYR A 88 -5.31 -2.44 -14.42
CA TYR A 88 -6.46 -1.60 -14.76
C TYR A 88 -6.44 -0.26 -14.01
N ASN A 89 -6.05 -0.25 -12.73
CA ASN A 89 -5.87 0.98 -11.96
C ASN A 89 -4.83 1.90 -12.61
N SER A 90 -3.70 1.34 -13.03
CA SER A 90 -2.63 2.13 -13.67
C SER A 90 -3.07 2.65 -15.04
N ALA A 91 -3.80 1.86 -15.82
CA ALA A 91 -4.38 2.32 -17.08
C ALA A 91 -5.34 3.50 -16.88
N ALA A 92 -6.20 3.41 -15.87
CA ALA A 92 -7.13 4.48 -15.51
C ALA A 92 -6.40 5.74 -15.00
N PHE A 93 -5.35 5.56 -14.19
CA PHE A 93 -4.49 6.65 -13.73
C PHE A 93 -3.84 7.39 -14.91
N GLU A 94 -3.20 6.67 -15.83
CA GLU A 94 -2.51 7.29 -16.98
C GLU A 94 -3.51 8.01 -17.89
N LYS A 95 -4.69 7.42 -18.11
CA LYS A 95 -5.78 8.09 -18.84
C LYS A 95 -6.18 9.40 -18.16
N ALA A 96 -6.43 9.39 -16.85
CA ALA A 96 -6.82 10.58 -16.09
C ALA A 96 -5.70 11.64 -16.06
N ALA A 97 -4.44 11.23 -15.95
CA ALA A 97 -3.29 12.12 -15.96
C ALA A 97 -3.14 12.82 -17.32
N ARG A 98 -3.29 12.06 -18.42
CA ARG A 98 -3.27 12.59 -19.78
C ARG A 98 -4.41 13.58 -20.03
N GLU A 99 -5.63 13.25 -19.60
CA GLU A 99 -6.79 14.15 -19.70
C GLU A 99 -6.58 15.45 -18.89
N ALA A 100 -5.83 15.39 -17.79
CA ALA A 100 -5.44 16.54 -16.99
C ALA A 100 -4.16 17.26 -17.47
N ASN A 101 -3.56 16.83 -18.60
CA ASN A 101 -2.28 17.34 -19.11
C ASN A 101 -1.12 17.24 -18.11
N LEU A 102 -1.11 16.20 -17.26
CA LEU A 102 -0.04 15.91 -16.31
C LEU A 102 0.98 14.97 -16.94
N LYS A 103 2.28 15.24 -16.72
CA LYS A 103 3.35 14.37 -17.21
C LYS A 103 3.45 13.13 -16.32
N SER A 104 3.23 11.96 -16.91
CA SER A 104 3.23 10.70 -16.19
C SER A 104 3.84 9.58 -17.03
N PHE A 105 4.57 8.68 -16.36
CA PHE A 105 5.18 7.52 -16.98
C PHE A 105 5.07 6.30 -16.08
N SER A 106 5.01 5.12 -16.68
CA SER A 106 5.05 3.86 -15.95
C SER A 106 6.18 2.98 -16.44
N VAL A 107 6.89 2.34 -15.52
CA VAL A 107 7.90 1.33 -15.82
C VAL A 107 7.42 0.00 -15.28
N THR A 108 7.27 -0.97 -16.18
CA THR A 108 6.80 -2.30 -15.79
C THR A 108 7.96 -3.26 -15.62
N GLY A 109 8.00 -3.95 -14.48
CA GLY A 109 9.10 -4.86 -14.15
C GLY A 109 9.06 -5.36 -12.71
N ASP A 110 10.03 -6.20 -12.36
CA ASP A 110 10.26 -6.56 -10.96
C ASP A 110 11.06 -5.45 -10.27
N ALA A 111 10.46 -4.78 -9.29
CA ALA A 111 11.09 -3.65 -8.60
C ALA A 111 12.42 -4.04 -7.91
N PHE A 112 12.60 -5.32 -7.60
CA PHE A 112 13.82 -5.86 -7.00
C PHE A 112 14.98 -5.97 -7.99
N SER A 113 14.73 -6.02 -9.31
CA SER A 113 15.79 -6.22 -10.30
C SER A 113 16.57 -4.93 -10.60
N ASP A 114 17.86 -5.07 -10.84
CA ASP A 114 18.73 -3.96 -11.28
C ASP A 114 18.32 -3.44 -12.66
N GLU A 115 17.80 -4.31 -13.53
CA GLU A 115 17.27 -3.91 -14.84
C GLU A 115 16.13 -2.88 -14.71
N THR A 116 15.18 -3.12 -13.79
CA THR A 116 14.06 -2.20 -13.57
C THR A 116 14.56 -0.87 -13.00
N LYS A 117 15.52 -0.91 -12.06
CA LYS A 117 16.14 0.29 -11.48
C LYS A 117 16.84 1.13 -12.56
N GLN A 118 17.61 0.49 -13.44
CA GLN A 118 18.30 1.15 -14.54
C GLN A 118 17.34 1.82 -15.52
N ARG A 119 16.26 1.11 -15.93
CA ARG A 119 15.22 1.69 -16.81
C ARG A 119 14.53 2.90 -16.19
N VAL A 120 14.28 2.88 -14.88
CA VAL A 120 13.73 4.03 -14.14
C VAL A 120 14.74 5.18 -14.10
N ILE A 121 16.01 4.92 -13.83
CA ILE A 121 17.07 5.94 -13.82
C ILE A 121 17.17 6.64 -15.18
N GLU A 122 17.19 5.87 -16.27
CA GLU A 122 17.25 6.41 -17.64
C GLU A 122 16.02 7.24 -17.98
N LEU A 123 14.84 6.76 -17.60
CA LEU A 123 13.58 7.49 -17.75
C LEU A 123 13.61 8.83 -16.98
N ILE A 124 13.97 8.81 -15.70
CA ILE A 124 14.02 10.04 -14.89
C ILE A 124 15.03 11.01 -15.50
N ARG A 125 16.23 10.56 -15.86
CA ARG A 125 17.27 11.41 -16.45
C ARG A 125 16.81 12.07 -17.74
N SER A 126 16.13 11.31 -18.62
CA SER A 126 15.69 11.81 -19.93
C SER A 126 14.45 12.70 -19.84
N GLU A 127 13.50 12.39 -18.96
CA GLU A 127 12.19 13.04 -18.95
C GLU A 127 12.03 14.10 -17.86
N LEU A 128 12.61 13.87 -16.68
CA LEU A 128 12.37 14.70 -15.48
C LEU A 128 13.64 15.41 -15.00
N GLY A 129 14.82 14.93 -15.39
CA GLY A 129 16.12 15.33 -14.86
C GLY A 129 16.38 14.75 -13.47
N HIS A 130 15.52 15.07 -12.50
CA HIS A 130 15.63 14.65 -11.10
C HIS A 130 14.27 14.44 -10.44
N VAL A 131 14.23 13.67 -9.36
CA VAL A 131 13.06 13.53 -8.47
C VAL A 131 13.30 14.17 -7.10
N ASP A 132 12.24 14.67 -6.49
CA ASP A 132 12.23 15.29 -5.16
C ASP A 132 11.41 14.51 -4.12
N LEU A 133 10.65 13.50 -4.55
CA LEU A 133 10.03 12.50 -3.68
C LEU A 133 10.20 11.08 -4.23
N VAL A 134 10.64 10.16 -3.38
CA VAL A 134 10.65 8.71 -3.66
C VAL A 134 9.77 7.98 -2.65
N VAL A 135 8.66 7.40 -3.10
CA VAL A 135 7.76 6.59 -2.27
C VAL A 135 8.03 5.12 -2.50
N TYR A 136 8.45 4.40 -1.45
CA TYR A 136 8.63 2.95 -1.45
C TYR A 136 7.40 2.26 -0.84
N SER A 137 6.54 1.73 -1.70
CA SER A 137 5.27 1.08 -1.37
C SER A 137 5.20 -0.35 -1.92
N VAL A 138 6.33 -1.06 -1.92
CA VAL A 138 6.38 -2.45 -2.38
C VAL A 138 5.78 -3.38 -1.32
N ALA A 139 4.78 -4.15 -1.74
CA ALA A 139 4.26 -5.28 -0.98
C ALA A 139 4.39 -6.54 -1.84
N SER A 140 5.27 -7.45 -1.43
CA SER A 140 5.49 -8.72 -2.15
C SER A 140 5.64 -9.87 -1.17
N ALA A 141 5.15 -11.04 -1.56
CA ALA A 141 5.38 -12.28 -0.80
C ALA A 141 6.71 -12.95 -1.15
N ARG A 142 7.38 -12.49 -2.22
CA ARG A 142 8.58 -13.12 -2.78
C ARG A 142 9.53 -12.06 -3.33
N ARG A 143 10.82 -12.24 -3.07
CA ARG A 143 11.93 -11.49 -3.65
C ARG A 143 12.90 -12.47 -4.31
N THR A 144 13.40 -12.11 -5.48
CA THR A 144 14.59 -12.74 -6.05
C THR A 144 15.77 -11.82 -5.76
N ASN A 145 16.78 -12.33 -5.05
CA ASN A 145 17.97 -11.57 -4.72
C ASN A 145 18.70 -11.18 -6.02
N PRO A 146 18.89 -9.88 -6.30
CA PRO A 146 19.49 -9.44 -7.56
C PRO A 146 20.97 -9.84 -7.68
N LYS A 147 21.67 -10.13 -6.58
CA LYS A 147 23.09 -10.50 -6.58
C LYS A 147 23.31 -12.00 -6.70
N THR A 148 22.49 -12.81 -6.02
CA THR A 148 22.67 -14.27 -5.97
C THR A 148 21.73 -15.03 -6.92
N GLY A 149 20.62 -14.42 -7.33
CA GLY A 149 19.55 -15.06 -8.11
C GLY A 149 18.65 -16.00 -7.29
N GLU A 150 18.90 -16.14 -5.99
CA GLU A 150 18.08 -16.96 -5.09
C GLU A 150 16.73 -16.30 -4.86
N ALA A 151 15.66 -17.10 -4.81
CA ALA A 151 14.31 -16.59 -4.58
C ALA A 151 13.76 -17.09 -3.25
N VAL A 152 13.43 -16.15 -2.37
CA VAL A 152 12.93 -16.41 -1.01
C VAL A 152 11.52 -15.86 -0.84
N ASN A 153 10.75 -16.42 0.09
CA ASN A 153 9.38 -16.02 0.37
C ASN A 153 9.24 -15.52 1.80
N SER A 154 8.49 -14.44 1.98
CA SER A 154 8.10 -13.98 3.31
C SER A 154 6.99 -14.84 3.90
N VAL A 155 6.98 -14.97 5.21
CA VAL A 155 5.86 -15.56 5.96
C VAL A 155 5.29 -14.56 6.97
N LEU A 156 4.06 -14.81 7.40
CA LEU A 156 3.37 -14.06 8.43
C LEU A 156 3.09 -15.00 9.61
N LYS A 157 4.07 -15.13 10.50
CA LYS A 157 4.03 -16.06 11.62
C LYS A 157 4.57 -15.39 12.89
N PRO A 158 4.08 -15.77 14.08
CA PRO A 158 4.68 -15.33 15.34
C PRO A 158 6.12 -15.85 15.48
N ILE A 159 6.88 -15.32 16.42
CA ILE A 159 8.21 -15.83 16.78
C ILE A 159 8.14 -16.46 18.18
N GLY A 160 8.77 -17.63 18.34
CA GLY A 160 8.90 -18.31 19.63
C GLY A 160 7.71 -19.18 20.00
N ALA A 161 6.54 -18.60 20.21
CA ALA A 161 5.34 -19.33 20.64
C ALA A 161 4.24 -19.35 19.57
N THR A 162 3.43 -20.41 19.60
CA THR A 162 2.20 -20.53 18.80
C THR A 162 1.22 -19.43 19.21
N TYR A 163 0.51 -18.87 18.24
CA TYR A 163 -0.48 -17.83 18.46
C TYR A 163 -1.87 -18.29 18.05
N THR A 164 -2.83 -18.20 18.98
CA THR A 164 -4.24 -18.55 18.73
C THR A 164 -5.12 -17.33 18.99
N ASN A 165 -5.98 -16.96 18.04
CA ASN A 165 -6.94 -15.88 18.21
C ASN A 165 -8.15 -16.02 17.25
N LYS A 166 -9.16 -15.17 17.43
CA LYS A 166 -10.34 -15.08 16.55
C LYS A 166 -9.96 -14.63 15.13
N THR A 167 -10.67 -15.16 14.16
CA THR A 167 -10.66 -14.80 12.75
C THR A 167 -12.10 -14.77 12.22
N VAL A 168 -12.31 -14.25 11.01
CA VAL A 168 -13.61 -14.25 10.35
C VAL A 168 -13.47 -14.69 8.90
N ASN A 169 -14.39 -15.55 8.46
CA ASN A 169 -14.68 -15.70 7.04
C ASN A 169 -15.59 -14.57 6.59
N PHE A 170 -15.01 -13.50 6.03
CA PHE A 170 -15.78 -12.31 5.64
C PHE A 170 -16.79 -12.53 4.50
N HIS A 171 -16.79 -13.72 3.86
CA HIS A 171 -17.85 -14.09 2.91
C HIS A 171 -19.11 -14.59 3.61
N THR A 172 -18.97 -15.28 4.75
CA THR A 172 -20.09 -15.95 5.45
C THR A 172 -20.45 -15.30 6.80
N GLY A 173 -19.55 -14.49 7.37
CA GLY A 173 -19.69 -13.97 8.73
C GLY A 173 -19.30 -14.96 9.82
N GLU A 174 -18.81 -16.15 9.46
CA GLU A 174 -18.41 -17.16 10.44
C GLU A 174 -17.16 -16.70 11.20
N VAL A 175 -17.32 -16.52 12.52
CA VAL A 175 -16.24 -16.27 13.47
C VAL A 175 -15.73 -17.59 14.00
N SER A 176 -14.43 -17.80 13.92
CA SER A 176 -13.75 -19.02 14.38
C SER A 176 -12.40 -18.67 14.99
N GLU A 177 -11.71 -19.66 15.58
CA GLU A 177 -10.33 -19.50 16.03
C GLU A 177 -9.35 -20.04 14.99
N ILE A 178 -8.21 -19.37 14.87
CA ILE A 178 -7.09 -19.84 14.08
C ILE A 178 -5.84 -19.93 14.96
N THR A 179 -5.05 -20.98 14.74
CA THR A 179 -3.75 -21.18 15.38
C THR A 179 -2.64 -21.06 14.34
N ILE A 180 -1.63 -20.25 14.62
CA ILE A 180 -0.49 -19.96 13.75
C ILE A 180 0.79 -20.44 14.45
N GLU A 181 1.48 -21.38 13.81
CA GLU A 181 2.77 -21.87 14.30
C GLU A 181 3.89 -20.84 14.14
N PRO A 182 4.88 -20.85 15.04
CA PRO A 182 5.99 -19.90 14.98
C PRO A 182 6.84 -20.06 13.71
N ALA A 183 7.42 -18.95 13.27
CA ALA A 183 8.40 -18.92 12.20
C ALA A 183 9.68 -19.64 12.63
N THR A 184 10.26 -20.41 11.71
CA THR A 184 11.65 -20.85 11.83
C THR A 184 12.61 -19.66 11.66
N GLU A 185 13.85 -19.78 12.12
CA GLU A 185 14.85 -18.72 11.93
C GLU A 185 15.08 -18.38 10.45
N GLN A 186 15.03 -19.39 9.57
CA GLN A 186 15.17 -19.17 8.13
C GLN A 186 14.00 -18.35 7.58
N GLU A 187 12.77 -18.70 7.97
CA GLU A 187 11.57 -17.95 7.57
C GLU A 187 11.60 -16.49 8.06
N VAL A 188 12.16 -16.23 9.24
CA VAL A 188 12.38 -14.85 9.73
C VAL A 188 13.40 -14.12 8.84
N ARG A 189 14.56 -14.73 8.54
CA ARG A 189 15.57 -14.14 7.65
C ARG A 189 15.03 -13.84 6.26
N ASP A 190 14.33 -14.80 5.65
CA ASP A 190 13.71 -14.66 4.34
C ASP A 190 12.67 -13.53 4.33
N THR A 191 11.88 -13.41 5.41
CA THR A 191 10.91 -12.33 5.57
C THR A 191 11.59 -10.96 5.66
N VAL A 192 12.70 -10.85 6.39
CA VAL A 192 13.52 -9.63 6.45
C VAL A 192 14.10 -9.29 5.08
N GLU A 193 14.58 -10.29 4.33
CA GLU A 193 15.08 -10.08 2.97
C GLU A 193 13.98 -9.58 2.03
N VAL A 194 12.76 -10.11 2.09
CA VAL A 194 11.68 -9.67 1.20
C VAL A 194 11.10 -8.31 1.58
N MET A 195 10.85 -8.08 2.88
CA MET A 195 10.01 -6.97 3.36
C MET A 195 10.76 -5.91 4.19
N GLY A 196 12.06 -6.08 4.40
CA GLY A 196 12.93 -5.12 5.05
C GLY A 196 13.36 -3.98 4.12
N GLY A 197 14.25 -3.10 4.62
CA GLY A 197 14.70 -1.93 3.88
C GLY A 197 15.79 -2.14 2.83
N GLU A 198 16.35 -3.33 2.64
CA GLU A 198 17.53 -3.50 1.76
C GLU A 198 17.26 -3.05 0.32
N ASP A 199 16.14 -3.45 -0.28
CA ASP A 199 15.82 -3.03 -1.66
C ASP A 199 15.52 -1.52 -1.74
N TRP A 200 14.87 -0.94 -0.73
CA TRP A 200 14.65 0.51 -0.66
C TRP A 200 15.98 1.26 -0.61
N GLU A 201 16.93 0.80 0.20
CA GLU A 201 18.29 1.34 0.24
C GLU A 201 18.98 1.24 -1.12
N MET A 202 18.90 0.07 -1.78
CA MET A 202 19.44 -0.11 -3.13
C MET A 202 18.85 0.87 -4.13
N TRP A 203 17.54 1.12 -4.09
CA TRP A 203 16.89 2.12 -4.94
C TRP A 203 17.47 3.51 -4.70
N ILE A 204 17.54 3.96 -3.45
CA ILE A 204 18.03 5.30 -3.12
C ILE A 204 19.50 5.47 -3.47
N HIS A 205 20.34 4.46 -3.21
CA HIS A 205 21.76 4.50 -3.56
C HIS A 205 21.98 4.57 -5.07
N GLN A 206 21.31 3.73 -5.86
CA GLN A 206 21.46 3.75 -7.32
C GLN A 206 20.93 5.05 -7.94
N LEU A 207 19.80 5.58 -7.45
CA LEU A 207 19.26 6.87 -7.89
C LEU A 207 20.22 8.04 -7.54
N ARG A 208 20.82 8.01 -6.36
CA ARG A 208 21.80 9.02 -5.91
C ARG A 208 23.09 8.95 -6.74
N GLU A 209 23.65 7.77 -6.93
CA GLU A 209 24.86 7.55 -7.75
C GLU A 209 24.65 8.01 -9.20
N ALA A 210 23.45 7.78 -9.75
CA ALA A 210 23.07 8.22 -11.07
C ALA A 210 22.83 9.74 -11.20
N GLY A 211 22.83 10.48 -10.10
CA GLY A 211 22.61 11.93 -10.06
C GLY A 211 21.18 12.35 -10.40
N VAL A 212 20.18 11.49 -10.16
CA VAL A 212 18.77 11.74 -10.49
C VAL A 212 17.89 12.05 -9.27
N LEU A 213 18.50 12.28 -8.10
CA LEU A 213 17.84 12.81 -6.92
C LEU A 213 18.19 14.29 -6.75
N THR A 214 17.24 15.09 -6.28
CA THR A 214 17.53 16.44 -5.77
C THR A 214 18.25 16.36 -4.41
N ASP A 215 19.04 17.37 -4.06
CA ASP A 215 19.76 17.42 -2.78
C ASP A 215 18.80 17.33 -1.57
N ASN A 216 17.63 17.98 -1.68
CA ASN A 216 16.60 18.03 -0.66
C ASN A 216 15.52 16.95 -0.83
N VAL A 217 15.82 15.85 -1.53
CA VAL A 217 14.88 14.75 -1.77
C VAL A 217 14.28 14.22 -0.46
N LYS A 218 12.98 13.97 -0.48
CA LYS A 218 12.32 13.19 0.57
C LYS A 218 12.13 11.76 0.08
N THR A 219 12.37 10.78 0.92
CA THR A 219 11.96 9.41 0.64
C THR A 219 11.19 8.82 1.81
N ILE A 220 10.13 8.07 1.51
CA ILE A 220 9.31 7.39 2.51
C ILE A 220 9.16 5.92 2.18
N ALA A 221 9.08 5.09 3.22
CA ALA A 221 8.62 3.71 3.11
C ALA A 221 7.43 3.46 4.05
N TYR A 222 6.42 2.73 3.57
CA TYR A 222 5.25 2.42 4.38
C TYR A 222 5.50 1.25 5.35
N SER A 223 5.00 1.41 6.57
CA SER A 223 5.01 0.40 7.62
C SER A 223 3.69 0.38 8.37
N TYR A 224 3.53 -0.59 9.25
CA TYR A 224 2.39 -0.74 10.15
C TYR A 224 2.90 -1.27 11.49
N ILE A 225 2.31 -0.79 12.58
CA ILE A 225 2.57 -1.29 13.95
C ILE A 225 1.34 -2.05 14.42
N GLY A 226 0.18 -1.40 14.36
CA GLY A 226 -1.10 -1.98 14.74
C GLY A 226 -1.35 -2.02 16.24
N SER A 227 -2.49 -2.60 16.59
CA SER A 227 -2.94 -2.81 17.97
C SER A 227 -2.32 -4.06 18.59
N ASP A 228 -2.46 -4.15 19.91
CA ASP A 228 -2.08 -5.31 20.72
C ASP A 228 -2.71 -6.62 20.21
N ILE A 229 -3.93 -6.55 19.64
CA ILE A 229 -4.63 -7.70 19.04
C ILE A 229 -3.82 -8.32 17.90
N THR A 230 -3.09 -7.50 17.14
CA THR A 230 -2.34 -7.94 15.96
C THR A 230 -0.84 -8.12 16.23
N GLN A 231 -0.37 -7.73 17.42
CA GLN A 231 1.04 -7.56 17.73
C GLN A 231 1.85 -8.85 17.54
N ALA A 232 1.33 -9.98 18.02
CA ALA A 232 2.01 -11.28 17.98
C ALA A 232 2.34 -11.76 16.55
N VAL A 233 1.48 -11.46 15.57
CA VAL A 233 1.68 -11.85 14.16
C VAL A 233 2.37 -10.74 13.38
N TYR A 234 2.18 -9.47 13.77
CA TYR A 234 2.73 -8.32 13.09
C TYR A 234 4.03 -7.82 13.73
N ARG A 235 3.95 -6.94 14.75
CA ARG A 235 5.12 -6.26 15.31
C ARG A 235 6.13 -7.21 15.97
N ASP A 236 5.65 -8.26 16.62
CA ASP A 236 6.50 -9.24 17.32
C ASP A 236 6.75 -10.51 16.48
N GLY A 237 6.13 -10.60 15.29
CA GLY A 237 6.27 -11.71 14.36
C GLY A 237 7.40 -11.55 13.35
N SER A 238 7.45 -12.46 12.37
CA SER A 238 8.43 -12.45 11.27
C SER A 238 8.42 -11.13 10.48
N ILE A 239 7.24 -10.57 10.19
CA ILE A 239 7.11 -9.30 9.48
C ILE A 239 7.57 -8.10 10.33
N GLY A 240 7.45 -8.21 11.65
CA GLY A 240 7.94 -7.22 12.60
C GLY A 240 9.45 -7.04 12.53
N GLN A 241 10.19 -8.14 12.44
CA GLN A 241 11.65 -8.11 12.22
C GLN A 241 12.02 -7.41 10.90
N ALA A 242 11.24 -7.65 9.84
CA ALA A 242 11.43 -6.95 8.58
C ALA A 242 11.15 -5.43 8.73
N LYS A 243 10.13 -5.04 9.50
CA LYS A 243 9.84 -3.64 9.78
C LYS A 243 10.87 -2.97 10.69
N ASP A 244 11.46 -3.68 11.64
CA ASP A 244 12.60 -3.19 12.42
C ASP A 244 13.81 -2.92 11.50
N HIS A 245 14.09 -3.82 10.55
CA HIS A 245 15.13 -3.60 9.54
C HIS A 245 14.81 -2.37 8.66
N LEU A 246 13.55 -2.21 8.23
CA LEU A 246 13.11 -1.03 7.46
C LEU A 246 13.27 0.28 8.26
N GLU A 247 12.96 0.29 9.55
CA GLU A 247 13.16 1.42 10.47
C GLU A 247 14.64 1.78 10.61
N ALA A 248 15.52 0.78 10.76
CA ALA A 248 16.97 1.00 10.80
C ALA A 248 17.51 1.56 9.46
N THR A 249 17.03 1.03 8.32
CA THR A 249 17.38 1.55 7.00
C THR A 249 16.96 3.02 6.84
N ALA A 250 15.78 3.41 7.34
CA ALA A 250 15.35 4.81 7.27
C ALA A 250 16.30 5.75 8.02
N GLN A 251 16.78 5.34 9.21
CA GLN A 251 17.74 6.13 9.99
C GLN A 251 19.04 6.31 9.21
N LYS A 252 19.59 5.21 8.67
CA LYS A 252 20.80 5.24 7.83
C LYS A 252 20.63 6.17 6.62
N LEU A 253 19.56 5.98 5.84
CA LEU A 253 19.29 6.82 4.68
C LEU A 253 19.09 8.29 5.05
N ASN A 254 18.45 8.56 6.20
CA ASN A 254 18.23 9.92 6.66
C ASN A 254 19.55 10.62 7.01
N GLU A 255 20.47 9.93 7.70
CA GLU A 255 21.82 10.44 7.97
C GLU A 255 22.55 10.74 6.65
N GLU A 256 22.57 9.78 5.72
CA GLU A 256 23.27 9.92 4.45
C GLU A 256 22.71 11.02 3.52
N LEU A 257 21.41 11.32 3.60
CA LEU A 257 20.76 12.35 2.78
C LEU A 257 20.75 13.74 3.45
N SER A 258 21.01 13.80 4.77
CA SER A 258 20.80 15.00 5.56
C SER A 258 21.70 16.18 5.18
N ASP A 259 22.93 15.91 4.70
CA ASP A 259 23.90 16.94 4.28
C ASP A 259 23.36 17.81 3.13
N GLY A 260 22.56 17.24 2.22
CA GLY A 260 21.89 17.96 1.13
C GLY A 260 20.54 18.59 1.52
N GLY A 261 20.11 18.41 2.76
CA GLY A 261 18.75 18.75 3.22
C GLY A 261 17.71 17.68 2.91
N GLY A 262 18.12 16.54 2.33
CA GLY A 262 17.26 15.39 2.09
C GLY A 262 16.84 14.70 3.38
N ARG A 263 15.79 13.88 3.31
CA ARG A 263 15.22 13.17 4.47
C ARG A 263 14.68 11.80 4.07
N ALA A 264 14.81 10.83 4.97
CA ALA A 264 14.20 9.51 4.83
C ALA A 264 13.32 9.19 6.04
N PHE A 265 12.12 8.67 5.79
CA PHE A 265 11.16 8.35 6.85
C PHE A 265 10.51 6.99 6.65
N VAL A 266 10.23 6.30 7.75
CA VAL A 266 9.14 5.32 7.77
C VAL A 266 7.84 6.04 8.08
N SER A 267 6.82 5.84 7.24
CA SER A 267 5.44 6.26 7.52
C SER A 267 4.65 5.08 8.08
N VAL A 268 4.30 5.15 9.36
CA VAL A 268 3.47 4.15 10.02
C VAL A 268 2.00 4.48 9.78
N SER A 269 1.38 3.66 8.94
CA SER A 269 0.03 3.84 8.41
C SER A 269 -1.01 3.05 9.19
N LYS A 270 -2.29 3.41 9.01
CA LYS A 270 -3.41 2.68 9.65
C LYS A 270 -3.71 1.35 8.94
N ALA A 271 -4.40 0.45 9.61
CA ALA A 271 -4.97 -0.76 9.04
C ALA A 271 -6.11 -0.43 8.08
N LEU A 272 -5.98 -0.87 6.83
CA LEU A 272 -6.95 -0.70 5.75
C LEU A 272 -7.14 -2.01 4.98
N VAL A 273 -8.25 -2.10 4.25
CA VAL A 273 -8.48 -3.20 3.31
C VAL A 273 -7.57 -3.02 2.09
N THR A 274 -6.64 -3.95 1.93
CA THR A 274 -5.73 -4.07 0.78
C THR A 274 -5.56 -5.54 0.43
N GLN A 275 -5.03 -5.85 -0.74
CA GLN A 275 -4.77 -7.25 -1.11
C GLN A 275 -3.79 -7.91 -0.12
N SER A 276 -2.80 -7.15 0.37
CA SER A 276 -1.80 -7.64 1.33
C SER A 276 -2.37 -7.83 2.73
N SER A 277 -3.16 -6.88 3.24
CA SER A 277 -3.75 -6.98 4.58
C SER A 277 -4.83 -8.05 4.68
N SER A 278 -5.59 -8.28 3.61
CA SER A 278 -6.63 -9.31 3.56
C SER A 278 -6.09 -10.74 3.69
N ALA A 279 -4.80 -10.95 3.40
CA ALA A 279 -4.14 -12.24 3.53
C ALA A 279 -3.74 -12.61 4.97
N ILE A 280 -3.86 -11.67 5.92
CA ILE A 280 -3.46 -11.86 7.31
C ILE A 280 -4.68 -12.35 8.11
N PRO A 281 -4.71 -13.57 8.67
CA PRO A 281 -5.96 -14.18 9.16
C PRO A 281 -6.77 -13.39 10.20
N VAL A 282 -6.11 -12.65 11.09
CA VAL A 282 -6.78 -11.88 12.17
C VAL A 282 -7.27 -10.50 11.69
N VAL A 283 -6.67 -9.99 10.62
CA VAL A 283 -6.85 -8.61 10.16
C VAL A 283 -8.25 -8.32 9.63
N PRO A 284 -8.94 -9.21 8.88
CA PRO A 284 -10.31 -8.94 8.44
C PRO A 284 -11.26 -8.61 9.60
N LEU A 285 -11.19 -9.36 10.69
CA LEU A 285 -12.04 -9.12 11.87
C LEU A 285 -11.63 -7.81 12.57
N TYR A 286 -10.32 -7.57 12.71
CA TYR A 286 -9.81 -6.37 13.38
C TYR A 286 -10.21 -5.10 12.61
N VAL A 287 -10.03 -5.10 11.29
CA VAL A 287 -10.39 -3.98 10.42
C VAL A 287 -11.91 -3.74 10.44
N SER A 288 -12.73 -4.80 10.46
CA SER A 288 -14.18 -4.67 10.55
C SER A 288 -14.62 -3.99 11.86
N ALA A 289 -14.01 -4.36 13.00
CA ALA A 289 -14.27 -3.71 14.29
C ALA A 289 -13.73 -2.27 14.33
N LEU A 290 -12.50 -2.06 13.84
CA LEU A 290 -11.86 -0.74 13.77
C LEU A 290 -12.66 0.24 12.92
N TYR A 291 -13.16 -0.20 11.77
CA TYR A 291 -13.96 0.63 10.88
C TYR A 291 -15.25 1.08 11.54
N LYS A 292 -15.97 0.17 12.22
CA LYS A 292 -17.18 0.50 12.98
C LYS A 292 -16.91 1.64 13.97
N VAL A 293 -15.91 1.47 14.84
CA VAL A 293 -15.54 2.45 15.86
C VAL A 293 -15.09 3.78 15.25
N MET A 294 -14.22 3.74 14.24
CA MET A 294 -13.70 4.96 13.62
C MET A 294 -14.76 5.70 12.80
N LYS A 295 -15.71 5.01 12.17
CA LYS A 295 -16.84 5.64 11.45
C LYS A 295 -17.79 6.33 12.42
N GLU A 296 -18.12 5.70 13.55
CA GLU A 296 -18.95 6.31 14.59
C GLU A 296 -18.31 7.57 15.20
N LYS A 297 -16.98 7.61 15.28
CA LYS A 297 -16.21 8.76 15.77
C LYS A 297 -15.87 9.78 14.68
N GLY A 298 -16.22 9.53 13.41
CA GLY A 298 -15.89 10.42 12.28
C GLY A 298 -14.39 10.50 11.95
N LEU A 299 -13.62 9.45 12.25
CA LEU A 299 -12.16 9.37 12.07
C LEU A 299 -11.74 8.42 10.93
N HIS A 300 -12.68 7.67 10.35
CA HIS A 300 -12.35 6.66 9.35
C HIS A 300 -11.76 7.30 8.08
N GLU A 301 -10.67 6.70 7.61
CA GLU A 301 -9.94 7.08 6.40
C GLU A 301 -9.70 5.82 5.57
N GLY A 302 -9.74 5.95 4.24
CA GLY A 302 -9.18 4.99 3.30
C GLY A 302 -7.74 5.37 2.91
N CYS A 303 -7.22 4.71 1.86
CA CYS A 303 -5.82 4.95 1.42
C CYS A 303 -5.63 6.40 0.95
N ILE A 304 -6.61 6.97 0.24
CA ILE A 304 -6.49 8.29 -0.36
C ILE A 304 -6.62 9.42 0.66
N GLU A 305 -7.52 9.29 1.63
CA GLU A 305 -7.69 10.23 2.74
C GLU A 305 -6.40 10.29 3.58
N GLN A 306 -5.88 9.12 3.96
CA GLN A 306 -4.68 9.04 4.77
C GLN A 306 -3.44 9.57 4.02
N THR A 307 -3.34 9.29 2.71
CA THR A 307 -2.26 9.83 1.89
C THR A 307 -2.35 11.34 1.79
N TYR A 308 -3.54 11.90 1.59
CA TYR A 308 -3.74 13.34 1.58
C TYR A 308 -3.29 13.98 2.89
N ARG A 309 -3.67 13.40 4.03
CA ARG A 309 -3.24 13.85 5.37
C ARG A 309 -1.73 13.72 5.57
N LEU A 310 -1.13 12.61 5.15
CA LEU A 310 0.32 12.41 5.17
C LEU A 310 1.05 13.51 4.38
N PHE A 311 0.55 13.88 3.20
CA PHE A 311 1.20 14.91 2.39
C PHE A 311 1.00 16.30 2.99
N THR A 312 -0.21 16.65 3.40
CA THR A 312 -0.56 18.02 3.80
C THR A 312 -0.24 18.35 5.24
N GLU A 313 -0.38 17.41 6.17
CA GLU A 313 -0.14 17.66 7.60
C GLU A 313 1.19 17.12 8.10
N ARG A 314 1.90 16.32 7.31
CA ARG A 314 3.22 15.78 7.68
C ARG A 314 4.29 16.26 6.69
N LEU A 315 4.38 15.63 5.52
CA LEU A 315 5.53 15.81 4.60
C LEU A 315 5.67 17.23 4.06
N TYR A 316 4.57 17.91 3.77
CA TYR A 316 4.55 19.23 3.12
C TYR A 316 3.66 20.24 3.86
N SER A 317 3.65 20.15 5.20
CA SER A 317 2.92 21.08 6.08
C SER A 317 3.50 22.50 6.10
N GLY A 318 4.68 22.71 5.50
CA GLY A 318 5.45 23.96 5.57
C GLY A 318 6.19 24.14 6.90
N GLN A 319 6.13 23.14 7.79
CA GLN A 319 6.89 23.06 9.04
C GLN A 319 7.82 21.84 9.01
N GLU A 320 8.61 21.65 10.06
CA GLU A 320 9.36 20.41 10.25
C GLU A 320 8.39 19.21 10.30
N THR A 321 8.75 18.13 9.60
CA THR A 321 7.93 16.91 9.56
C THR A 321 7.86 16.32 10.97
N PRO A 322 6.66 16.25 11.60
CA PRO A 322 6.54 15.69 12.93
C PRO A 322 6.78 14.17 12.89
N VAL A 323 7.64 13.71 13.79
CA VAL A 323 8.03 12.30 13.94
C VAL A 323 7.95 11.86 15.40
N ASP A 324 7.82 10.56 15.63
CA ASP A 324 7.91 9.98 16.97
C ASP A 324 9.38 9.86 17.46
N GLY A 325 9.56 9.34 18.68
CA GLY A 325 10.88 9.17 19.28
C GLY A 325 11.83 8.21 18.54
N LYS A 326 11.36 7.50 17.51
CA LYS A 326 12.18 6.66 16.62
C LYS A 326 12.41 7.29 15.24
N GLY A 327 11.95 8.52 15.02
CA GLY A 327 12.05 9.22 13.74
C GLY A 327 11.00 8.80 12.71
N ARG A 328 9.89 8.19 13.14
CA ARG A 328 8.84 7.70 12.22
C ARG A 328 7.70 8.70 12.11
N ILE A 329 7.16 8.87 10.91
CA ILE A 329 5.91 9.63 10.71
C ILE A 329 4.76 8.75 11.19
N ARG A 330 3.92 9.29 12.08
CA ARG A 330 2.73 8.62 12.60
C ARG A 330 1.49 9.17 11.91
N ILE A 331 0.91 8.35 11.05
CA ILE A 331 -0.38 8.60 10.39
C ILE A 331 -1.44 7.56 10.82
N ASP A 332 -1.04 6.61 11.66
CA ASP A 332 -1.86 5.68 12.45
C ASP A 332 -2.34 6.28 13.78
N ASP A 333 -2.02 7.54 14.04
CA ASP A 333 -2.32 8.29 15.27
C ASP A 333 -3.81 8.25 15.63
N TRP A 334 -4.72 8.31 14.66
CA TRP A 334 -6.16 8.22 14.92
C TRP A 334 -6.64 6.80 15.22
N GLU A 335 -6.03 5.78 14.61
CA GLU A 335 -6.32 4.38 14.92
C GLU A 335 -5.87 4.05 16.35
N LEU A 336 -4.67 4.49 16.74
CA LEU A 336 -4.06 4.16 18.04
C LEU A 336 -4.47 5.10 19.18
N ARG A 337 -5.50 5.93 18.98
CA ARG A 337 -6.10 6.68 20.08
C ARG A 337 -6.62 5.72 21.16
N PRO A 338 -6.38 6.00 22.46
CA PRO A 338 -6.83 5.11 23.54
C PRO A 338 -8.32 4.82 23.50
N ASP A 339 -9.16 5.84 23.24
CA ASP A 339 -10.61 5.70 23.18
C ASP A 339 -11.13 4.93 21.95
N VAL A 340 -10.29 4.75 20.92
CA VAL A 340 -10.58 3.89 19.77
C VAL A 340 -10.18 2.46 20.11
N GLN A 341 -8.96 2.26 20.62
CA GLN A 341 -8.43 0.93 20.95
C GLN A 341 -9.24 0.23 22.05
N GLU A 342 -9.62 0.94 23.11
CA GLU A 342 -10.47 0.40 24.17
C GLU A 342 -11.81 -0.12 23.64
N GLU A 343 -12.42 0.60 22.70
CA GLU A 343 -13.71 0.18 22.14
C GLU A 343 -13.55 -0.99 21.17
N VAL A 344 -12.49 -1.00 20.36
CA VAL A 344 -12.17 -2.14 19.49
C VAL A 344 -11.93 -3.42 20.31
N ILE A 345 -11.22 -3.34 21.45
CA ILE A 345 -11.00 -4.49 22.34
C ILE A 345 -12.33 -4.99 22.92
N LYS A 346 -13.21 -4.10 23.40
CA LYS A 346 -14.53 -4.51 23.90
C LYS A 346 -15.35 -5.23 22.84
N LEU A 347 -15.35 -4.74 21.60
CA LEU A 347 -16.04 -5.39 20.48
C LEU A 347 -15.39 -6.74 20.14
N TRP A 348 -14.06 -6.81 20.15
CA TRP A 348 -13.30 -8.03 19.89
C TRP A 348 -13.67 -9.16 20.87
N ASP A 349 -13.79 -8.84 22.15
CA ASP A 349 -14.12 -9.83 23.17
C ASP A 349 -15.55 -10.37 23.01
N GLN A 350 -16.48 -9.52 22.60
CA GLN A 350 -17.91 -9.83 22.46
C GLN A 350 -18.30 -10.47 21.12
N VAL A 351 -17.49 -10.30 20.07
CA VAL A 351 -17.86 -10.74 18.72
C VAL A 351 -17.97 -12.26 18.61
N SER A 352 -19.04 -12.71 17.96
CA SER A 352 -19.35 -14.09 17.60
C SER A 352 -20.03 -14.13 16.23
N SER A 353 -20.25 -15.33 15.68
CA SER A 353 -20.93 -15.51 14.39
C SER A 353 -22.36 -14.95 14.39
N GLU A 354 -23.04 -14.95 15.54
CA GLU A 354 -24.42 -14.52 15.67
C GLU A 354 -24.57 -13.00 15.68
N ASN A 355 -23.56 -12.25 16.11
CA ASN A 355 -23.67 -10.80 16.34
C ASN A 355 -22.67 -9.96 15.52
N ILE A 356 -21.83 -10.58 14.68
CA ILE A 356 -20.76 -9.88 13.96
C ILE A 356 -21.25 -8.73 13.07
N HIS A 357 -22.41 -8.88 12.44
CA HIS A 357 -23.00 -7.85 11.59
C HIS A 357 -23.56 -6.65 12.38
N GLU A 358 -23.82 -6.83 13.68
CA GLU A 358 -24.28 -5.76 14.58
C GLU A 358 -23.08 -5.04 15.22
N LEU A 359 -22.07 -5.81 15.65
CA LEU A 359 -20.92 -5.29 16.41
C LEU A 359 -19.78 -4.77 15.52
N THR A 360 -19.72 -5.16 14.26
CA THR A 360 -18.61 -4.79 13.36
C THR A 360 -19.13 -4.28 12.02
N ASP A 361 -18.26 -3.60 11.27
CA ASP A 361 -18.53 -3.18 9.90
C ASP A 361 -18.02 -4.21 8.88
N LEU A 362 -18.45 -5.47 9.04
CA LEU A 362 -18.05 -6.57 8.16
C LEU A 362 -18.55 -6.35 6.72
N GLU A 363 -19.71 -5.74 6.55
CA GLU A 363 -20.26 -5.39 5.24
C GLU A 363 -19.39 -4.34 4.53
N GLY A 364 -18.98 -3.28 5.25
CA GLY A 364 -18.04 -2.30 4.74
C GLY A 364 -16.69 -2.91 4.35
N TYR A 365 -16.14 -3.79 5.20
CA TYR A 365 -14.92 -4.54 4.89
C TYR A 365 -15.06 -5.35 3.60
N ARG A 366 -16.15 -6.14 3.48
CA ARG A 366 -16.41 -7.00 2.32
C ARG A 366 -16.53 -6.17 1.05
N ARG A 367 -17.28 -5.05 1.11
CA ARG A 367 -17.44 -4.13 -0.02
C ARG A 367 -16.10 -3.53 -0.46
N GLU A 368 -15.31 -3.00 0.48
CA GLU A 368 -13.98 -2.47 0.18
C GLU A 368 -13.05 -3.54 -0.42
N PHE A 369 -13.12 -4.79 0.06
CA PHE A 369 -12.37 -5.91 -0.51
C PHE A 369 -12.72 -6.14 -1.98
N PHE A 370 -14.01 -6.14 -2.34
CA PHE A 370 -14.44 -6.31 -3.73
C PHE A 370 -14.09 -5.11 -4.61
N GLN A 371 -14.14 -3.89 -4.04
CA GLN A 371 -13.72 -2.66 -4.72
C GLN A 371 -12.23 -2.66 -5.09
N LEU A 372 -11.36 -3.34 -4.32
CA LEU A 372 -9.95 -3.54 -4.72
C LEU A 372 -9.79 -4.21 -6.09
N PHE A 373 -10.81 -4.94 -6.54
CA PHE A 373 -10.83 -5.65 -7.83
C PHE A 373 -11.87 -5.04 -8.79
N GLY A 374 -12.37 -3.84 -8.49
CA GLY A 374 -13.35 -3.14 -9.32
C GLY A 374 -14.77 -3.71 -9.26
N PHE A 375 -15.10 -4.53 -8.27
CA PHE A 375 -16.48 -4.99 -8.04
C PHE A 375 -17.16 -4.15 -6.98
N GLU A 376 -18.50 -4.20 -6.90
CA GLU A 376 -19.29 -3.46 -5.90
C GLU A 376 -18.99 -1.95 -5.87
N THR A 377 -18.63 -1.41 -7.03
CA THR A 377 -18.42 0.01 -7.27
C THR A 377 -19.69 0.62 -7.85
N GLU A 378 -20.12 1.74 -7.27
CA GLU A 378 -21.33 2.43 -7.71
C GLU A 378 -21.18 2.98 -9.14
N GLY A 379 -22.26 2.93 -9.92
CA GLY A 379 -22.27 3.46 -11.29
C GLY A 379 -21.63 2.56 -12.35
N VAL A 380 -21.30 1.30 -12.02
CA VAL A 380 -20.75 0.31 -12.97
C VAL A 380 -21.81 -0.73 -13.31
N ASP A 381 -22.07 -0.96 -14.59
CA ASP A 381 -22.94 -2.03 -15.06
C ASP A 381 -22.17 -3.36 -15.16
N TYR A 382 -22.32 -4.20 -14.15
CA TYR A 382 -21.65 -5.50 -14.08
C TYR A 382 -22.28 -6.59 -14.95
N ASP A 383 -23.40 -6.31 -15.61
CA ASP A 383 -24.04 -7.23 -16.57
C ASP A 383 -23.69 -6.89 -18.02
N ALA A 384 -23.02 -5.76 -18.26
CA ALA A 384 -22.50 -5.38 -19.56
C ALA A 384 -21.29 -6.22 -20.00
N ASP A 385 -21.17 -6.39 -21.32
CA ASP A 385 -19.97 -6.96 -21.94
C ASP A 385 -18.85 -5.91 -21.96
N VAL A 386 -17.72 -6.25 -21.32
CA VAL A 386 -16.54 -5.38 -21.29
C VAL A 386 -15.35 -6.04 -21.98
N ASN A 387 -14.46 -5.23 -22.57
CA ASN A 387 -13.20 -5.71 -23.11
C ASN A 387 -12.15 -5.83 -21.99
N PRO A 388 -11.66 -7.05 -21.66
CA PRO A 388 -10.66 -7.23 -20.62
C PRO A 388 -9.27 -6.74 -21.06
N VAL A 389 -9.02 -6.57 -22.35
CA VAL A 389 -7.74 -6.12 -22.91
C VAL A 389 -7.71 -4.59 -22.88
N VAL A 390 -6.97 -4.06 -21.92
CA VAL A 390 -6.75 -2.62 -21.73
C VAL A 390 -5.25 -2.35 -21.81
N ASP A 391 -4.84 -1.51 -22.75
CA ASP A 391 -3.45 -1.13 -22.96
C ASP A 391 -3.07 0.10 -22.14
N ILE A 392 -1.78 0.22 -21.82
CA ILE A 392 -1.18 1.40 -21.20
C ILE A 392 -0.08 1.91 -22.15
N PRO A 393 -0.40 2.84 -23.07
CA PRO A 393 0.60 3.38 -24.02
C PRO A 393 1.83 4.00 -23.34
N GLU A 394 1.66 4.50 -22.12
CA GLU A 394 2.69 5.13 -21.30
C GLU A 394 3.58 4.11 -20.53
N ALA A 395 3.21 2.83 -20.54
CA ALA A 395 3.99 1.77 -19.89
C ALA A 395 5.20 1.41 -20.75
N ARG A 396 6.39 1.68 -20.18
CA ARG A 396 7.68 1.29 -20.75
C ARG A 396 8.10 -0.09 -20.28
#